data_AF-A0A316FCV3-F1
#
_entry.id   AF-A0A316FCV3-F1
#
_cell.length_a   1.000
_cell.length_b   1.000
_cell.length_c   1.000
_cell.angle_alpha   90.00
_cell.angle_beta   90.00
_cell.angle_gamma   90.00
#
_symmetry.space_group_name_H-M   'P 1'
#
loop_
_entity.id
_entity.type
_entity.pdbx_description
1 polymer ?
#
loop_
_entity_poly.entity_id
_entity_poly.type
_entity_poly.pdbx_seq_one_letter_code
_entity_poly.pdbx_strand_id
1 'polypeptide(L)'
;MIATALLAIIGLIGGYLLSERRGVTRPDPDATAGLLPTGQACLDRTQKMGAQFGADGELRQVLRVRTESRAVVWVCQDAGGTLYYHANKGGAEAPWVENQTALFLAHVQYDGVGAFTATATDGATFTVSSTRLVITHRDGTVEEQDVVQD
;
A
#
# COMPACT_ATOMS: atom_id res chain seq x y z
N MET A 1 11.06 -40.41 -41.41
CA MET A 1 11.35 -40.94 -40.06
C MET A 1 11.57 -39.75 -39.15
N ILE A 2 10.66 -39.47 -38.22
CA ILE A 2 10.84 -38.41 -37.22
C ILE A 2 10.75 -39.12 -35.87
N ALA A 3 11.90 -39.27 -35.23
CA ALA A 3 12.05 -39.90 -33.93
C ALA A 3 11.63 -38.91 -32.84
N THR A 4 10.58 -39.25 -32.09
CA THR A 4 10.20 -38.58 -30.85
C THR A 4 11.22 -38.92 -29.77
N ALA A 5 12.12 -37.98 -29.46
CA ALA A 5 13.02 -38.08 -28.33
C ALA A 5 12.36 -37.48 -27.08
N LEU A 6 12.00 -38.36 -26.14
CA LEU A 6 11.56 -38.04 -24.79
C LEU A 6 12.81 -37.75 -23.94
N LEU A 7 12.95 -36.54 -23.41
CA LEU A 7 14.01 -36.19 -22.46
C LEU A 7 13.39 -35.79 -21.12
N ALA A 8 13.21 -36.79 -20.27
CA ALA A 8 13.08 -36.59 -18.83
C ALA A 8 14.49 -36.38 -18.27
N ILE A 9 14.79 -35.17 -17.80
CA ILE A 9 15.97 -34.93 -16.96
C ILE A 9 15.44 -34.66 -15.55
N ILE A 10 15.42 -35.72 -14.76
CA ILE A 10 15.37 -35.64 -13.30
C ILE A 10 16.83 -35.43 -12.85
N GLY A 11 17.16 -34.19 -12.48
CA GLY A 11 18.39 -33.89 -11.75
C GLY A 11 18.05 -33.73 -10.27
N LEU A 12 18.39 -34.75 -9.47
CA LEU A 12 18.22 -34.76 -8.01
C LEU A 12 19.61 -34.73 -7.36
N ILE A 13 19.68 -34.02 -6.23
CA ILE A 13 20.69 -34.06 -5.15
C ILE A 13 21.88 -33.09 -5.25
N GLY A 14 21.98 -32.23 -4.22
CA GLY A 14 23.22 -32.08 -3.47
C GLY A 14 23.77 -30.67 -3.32
N GLY A 15 23.31 -29.94 -2.30
CA GLY A 15 23.92 -28.66 -1.94
C GLY A 15 23.40 -28.10 -0.61
N TYR A 16 23.64 -28.80 0.50
CA TYR A 16 23.60 -28.17 1.81
C TYR A 16 24.81 -27.25 1.93
N LEU A 17 24.59 -25.94 1.81
CA LEU A 17 25.48 -24.93 2.35
C LEU A 17 24.66 -23.99 3.23
N LEU A 18 24.84 -24.19 4.53
CA LEU A 18 24.42 -23.30 5.60
C LEU A 18 25.31 -22.05 5.52
N SER A 19 24.73 -20.90 5.19
CA SER A 19 25.34 -19.59 5.42
C SER A 19 24.27 -18.62 5.89
N GLU A 20 24.42 -18.16 7.13
CA GLU A 20 23.54 -17.22 7.81
C GLU A 20 23.67 -15.78 7.29
N ARG A 21 22.54 -15.06 7.35
CA ARG A 21 22.37 -13.59 7.42
C ARG A 21 22.74 -12.74 6.20
N ARG A 22 21.71 -12.45 5.39
CA ARG A 22 21.06 -11.13 5.29
C ARG A 22 19.73 -11.35 4.57
N GLY A 23 18.63 -10.89 5.16
CA GLY A 23 17.28 -11.05 4.63
C GLY A 23 17.20 -10.48 3.22
N VAL A 24 17.21 -11.38 2.23
CA VAL A 24 16.75 -11.07 0.88
C VAL A 24 15.27 -11.35 0.90
N THR A 25 14.47 -10.35 1.26
CA THR A 25 13.06 -10.32 0.88
C THR A 25 13.08 -10.20 -0.64
N ARG A 26 13.01 -11.33 -1.34
CA ARG A 26 12.55 -11.33 -2.72
C ARG A 26 11.18 -10.63 -2.67
N PRO A 27 10.92 -9.56 -3.43
CA PRO A 27 9.56 -9.07 -3.56
C PRO A 27 8.76 -10.25 -4.08
N ASP A 28 7.85 -10.77 -3.27
CA ASP A 28 6.87 -11.74 -3.72
C ASP A 28 5.93 -10.94 -4.63
N PRO A 29 5.95 -11.15 -5.96
CA PRO A 29 5.09 -10.41 -6.85
C PRO A 29 3.74 -11.15 -6.95
N ASP A 30 3.16 -11.55 -5.81
CA ASP A 30 1.82 -12.14 -5.77
C ASP A 30 1.32 -12.30 -4.34
N ALA A 31 1.28 -11.19 -3.57
CA ALA A 31 0.26 -11.13 -2.54
C ALA A 31 -1.08 -11.12 -3.29
N THR A 32 -1.73 -12.28 -3.40
CA THR A 32 -3.11 -12.37 -3.88
C THR A 32 -3.90 -11.34 -3.08
N ALA A 33 -4.28 -10.26 -3.75
CA ALA A 33 -4.87 -9.08 -3.13
C ALA A 33 -6.25 -9.47 -2.60
N GLY A 34 -6.29 -9.91 -1.35
CA GLY A 34 -7.54 -10.24 -0.68
C GLY A 34 -8.41 -9.00 -0.61
N LEU A 35 -9.68 -9.14 -1.00
CA LEU A 35 -10.67 -8.10 -0.75
C LEU A 35 -10.78 -7.90 0.76
N LEU A 36 -10.50 -6.68 1.22
CA LEU A 36 -10.66 -6.29 2.61
C LEU A 36 -12.11 -5.88 2.85
N PRO A 37 -12.59 -5.89 4.11
CA PRO A 37 -13.88 -5.30 4.42
C PRO A 37 -13.90 -3.84 3.97
N THR A 38 -14.81 -3.50 3.06
CA THR A 38 -14.94 -2.14 2.54
C THR A 38 -16.25 -1.49 2.98
N GLY A 39 -16.18 -0.20 3.30
CA GLY A 39 -17.31 0.66 3.63
C GLY A 39 -17.84 1.37 2.39
N GLN A 40 -18.15 2.66 2.55
CA GLN A 40 -18.64 3.56 1.49
C GLN A 40 -17.62 3.78 0.36
N ALA A 41 -18.07 4.40 -0.74
CA ALA A 41 -17.18 4.89 -1.78
C ALA A 41 -16.19 5.91 -1.20
N CYS A 42 -14.95 5.87 -1.65
CA CYS A 42 -13.99 6.92 -1.34
C CYS A 42 -14.38 8.24 -2.03
N LEU A 43 -13.88 9.35 -1.49
CA LEU A 43 -14.14 10.71 -1.99
C LEU A 43 -14.00 10.80 -3.52
N ASP A 44 -14.85 11.60 -4.19
CA ASP A 44 -14.81 11.82 -5.64
C ASP A 44 -13.41 12.17 -6.17
N ARG A 45 -12.64 12.93 -5.37
CA ARG A 45 -11.25 13.26 -5.74
C ARG A 45 -10.34 12.06 -5.68
N THR A 46 -10.49 11.20 -4.67
CA THR A 46 -9.79 9.91 -4.58
C THR A 46 -10.17 9.01 -5.75
N GLN A 47 -11.44 8.97 -6.15
CA GLN A 47 -11.88 8.24 -7.36
C GLN A 47 -11.15 8.73 -8.61
N LYS A 48 -11.09 10.05 -8.81
CA LYS A 48 -10.41 10.68 -9.95
C LYS A 48 -8.92 10.35 -9.97
N MET A 49 -8.24 10.42 -8.82
CA MET A 49 -6.83 10.06 -8.73
C MET A 49 -6.62 8.56 -8.95
N GLY A 50 -7.48 7.70 -8.40
CA GLY A 50 -7.48 6.25 -8.65
C GLY A 50 -7.52 5.93 -10.14
N ALA A 51 -8.46 6.51 -10.87
CA ALA A 51 -8.57 6.31 -12.32
C ALA A 51 -7.30 6.76 -13.08
N GLN A 52 -6.65 7.84 -12.66
CA GLN A 52 -5.38 8.30 -13.25
C GLN A 52 -4.22 7.34 -12.97
N PHE A 53 -4.27 6.59 -11.87
CA PHE A 53 -3.28 5.61 -11.45
C PHE A 53 -3.70 4.16 -11.75
N GLY A 54 -4.71 3.97 -12.60
CA GLY A 54 -5.09 2.65 -13.12
C GLY A 54 -5.96 1.80 -12.20
N ALA A 55 -6.70 2.40 -11.27
CA ALA A 55 -7.66 1.68 -10.44
C ALA A 55 -8.74 0.97 -11.25
N ASP A 56 -9.07 -0.26 -10.85
CA ASP A 56 -10.16 -1.04 -11.43
C ASP A 56 -11.51 -0.73 -10.75
N GLY A 57 -12.35 0.05 -11.43
CA GLY A 57 -13.69 0.38 -10.94
C GLY A 57 -13.71 1.41 -9.81
N GLU A 58 -14.74 1.31 -8.94
CA GLU A 58 -14.95 2.25 -7.84
C GLU A 58 -14.02 1.93 -6.66
N LEU A 59 -13.31 2.94 -6.17
CA LEU A 59 -12.52 2.83 -4.95
C LEU A 59 -13.43 2.81 -3.72
N ARG A 60 -13.35 1.74 -2.92
CA ARG A 60 -14.13 1.56 -1.70
C ARG A 60 -13.25 1.74 -0.46
N GLN A 61 -13.77 2.41 0.55
CA GLN A 61 -13.01 2.75 1.76
C GLN A 61 -12.70 1.50 2.58
N VAL A 62 -11.42 1.26 2.86
CA VAL A 62 -10.95 0.23 3.81
C VAL A 62 -10.67 0.86 5.17
N LEU A 63 -9.97 2.00 5.19
CA LEU A 63 -9.62 2.74 6.39
C LEU A 63 -9.83 4.24 6.15
N ARG A 64 -10.34 4.92 7.17
CA ARG A 64 -10.33 6.38 7.23
C ARG A 64 -9.92 6.79 8.64
N VAL A 65 -8.92 7.64 8.75
CA VAL A 65 -8.47 8.18 10.04
C VAL A 65 -8.26 9.68 9.97
N ARG A 66 -8.43 10.34 11.12
CA ARG A 66 -8.07 11.73 11.36
C ARG A 66 -7.02 11.78 12.45
N THR A 67 -5.97 12.57 12.26
CA THR A 67 -4.91 12.71 13.27
C THR A 67 -5.10 13.96 14.12
N GLU A 68 -4.40 14.05 15.25
CA GLU A 68 -4.37 15.25 16.10
C GLU A 68 -3.94 16.52 15.35
N SER A 69 -3.05 16.39 14.37
CA SER A 69 -2.60 17.49 13.50
C SER A 69 -3.66 17.92 12.47
N ARG A 70 -4.84 17.30 12.50
CA ARG A 70 -5.95 17.43 11.54
C ARG A 70 -5.64 16.87 10.15
N ALA A 71 -4.61 16.04 9.98
CA ALA A 71 -4.48 15.29 8.73
C ALA A 71 -5.63 14.28 8.63
N VAL A 72 -6.14 14.07 7.42
CA VAL A 72 -7.07 12.96 7.13
C VAL A 72 -6.38 12.00 6.17
N VAL A 73 -6.53 10.71 6.41
CA VAL A 73 -6.01 9.65 5.56
C VAL A 73 -7.14 8.72 5.17
N TRP A 74 -7.22 8.41 3.88
CA TRP A 74 -8.08 7.40 3.32
C TRP A 74 -7.23 6.29 2.72
N VAL A 75 -7.51 5.05 3.10
CA VAL A 75 -7.05 3.86 2.39
C VAL A 75 -8.25 3.28 1.67
N CYS A 76 -8.12 3.10 0.36
CA CYS A 76 -9.17 2.62 -0.52
C CYS A 76 -8.71 1.40 -1.28
N GLN A 77 -9.63 0.49 -1.58
CA GLN A 77 -9.39 -0.68 -2.41
C GLN A 77 -10.22 -0.58 -3.69
N ASP A 78 -9.63 -0.96 -4.82
CA ASP A 78 -10.36 -1.14 -6.09
C ASP A 78 -10.99 -2.53 -6.20
N ALA A 79 -11.67 -2.82 -7.31
CA ALA A 79 -12.32 -4.12 -7.54
C ALA A 79 -11.31 -5.27 -7.73
N GLY A 80 -10.08 -4.96 -8.16
CA GLY A 80 -8.98 -5.90 -8.33
C GLY A 80 -8.21 -6.20 -7.03
N GLY A 81 -8.55 -5.53 -5.92
CA GLY A 81 -7.90 -5.67 -4.63
C GLY A 81 -6.71 -4.73 -4.40
N THR A 82 -6.36 -3.88 -5.38
CA THR A 82 -5.26 -2.91 -5.26
C THR A 82 -5.62 -1.83 -4.25
N LEU A 83 -4.68 -1.52 -3.36
CA LEU A 83 -4.86 -0.52 -2.32
C LEU A 83 -4.21 0.82 -2.70
N TYR A 84 -4.90 1.90 -2.34
CA TYR A 84 -4.54 3.29 -2.61
C TYR A 84 -4.61 4.10 -1.32
N TYR A 85 -3.64 4.99 -1.16
CA TYR A 85 -3.54 5.93 -0.04
C TYR A 85 -3.82 7.33 -0.57
N HIS A 86 -4.69 8.08 0.10
CA HIS A 86 -4.91 9.47 -0.20
C HIS A 86 -5.05 10.27 1.10
N ALA A 87 -4.12 11.18 1.34
CA ALA A 87 -4.12 12.00 2.54
C ALA A 87 -4.21 13.48 2.21
N ASN A 88 -4.73 14.26 3.15
CA ASN A 88 -4.73 15.72 3.08
C ASN A 88 -4.36 16.34 4.43
N LYS A 89 -3.41 17.27 4.40
CA LYS A 89 -3.03 18.11 5.52
C LYS A 89 -4.10 19.19 5.70
N GLY A 90 -4.78 19.20 6.84
CA GLY A 90 -5.82 20.18 7.18
C GLY A 90 -7.25 19.62 7.23
N GLY A 91 -7.45 18.36 6.86
CA GLY A 91 -8.70 17.62 7.05
C GLY A 91 -9.48 17.40 5.75
N ALA A 92 -10.65 16.78 5.86
CA ALA A 92 -11.47 16.42 4.70
C ALA A 92 -11.98 17.66 3.93
N GLU A 93 -12.31 18.73 4.67
CA GLU A 93 -12.85 19.98 4.13
C GLU A 93 -11.78 20.97 3.67
N ALA A 94 -10.50 20.72 3.99
CA ALA A 94 -9.40 21.57 3.52
C ALA A 94 -9.18 21.39 2.01
N PRO A 95 -8.63 22.38 1.30
CA PRO A 95 -8.27 22.22 -0.10
C PRO A 95 -7.33 21.02 -0.28
N TRP A 96 -7.66 20.11 -1.19
CA TRP A 96 -6.72 19.06 -1.60
C TRP A 96 -5.98 19.52 -2.84
N VAL A 97 -4.74 19.91 -2.66
CA VAL A 97 -3.84 20.32 -3.73
C VAL A 97 -2.72 19.29 -3.74
N GLU A 98 -2.71 18.46 -4.78
CA GLU A 98 -1.78 17.35 -4.91
C GLU A 98 -0.33 17.83 -4.84
N ASN A 99 0.53 17.12 -4.10
CA ASN A 99 1.92 17.47 -3.80
C ASN A 99 2.11 18.76 -2.98
N GLN A 100 1.05 19.37 -2.44
CA GLN A 100 1.15 20.54 -1.55
C GLN A 100 0.48 20.24 -0.21
N THR A 101 -0.83 20.03 -0.24
CA THR A 101 -1.62 19.66 0.94
C THR A 101 -2.05 18.20 0.89
N ALA A 102 -2.22 17.64 -0.32
CA ALA A 102 -2.64 16.27 -0.52
C ALA A 102 -1.55 15.39 -1.15
N LEU A 103 -1.65 14.09 -0.87
CA LEU A 103 -0.76 13.07 -1.38
C LEU A 103 -1.53 11.80 -1.71
N PHE A 104 -1.52 11.41 -2.98
CA PHE A 104 -2.06 10.17 -3.51
C PHE A 104 -0.94 9.19 -3.85
N LEU A 105 -1.03 7.96 -3.35
CA LEU A 105 -0.08 6.89 -3.59
C LEU A 105 -0.82 5.59 -3.95
N ALA A 106 -0.36 4.91 -4.99
CA ALA A 106 -0.83 3.58 -5.37
C ALA A 106 0.02 2.47 -4.73
N HIS A 107 -0.44 1.22 -4.85
CA HIS A 107 0.26 0.00 -4.42
C HIS A 107 0.58 -0.05 -2.92
N VAL A 108 -0.37 0.41 -2.10
CA VAL A 108 -0.28 0.32 -0.65
C VAL A 108 -0.22 -1.14 -0.23
N GLN A 109 0.67 -1.45 0.71
CA GLN A 109 0.82 -2.79 1.28
C GLN A 109 0.00 -2.91 2.56
N TYR A 110 -0.68 -4.04 2.75
CA TYR A 110 -1.36 -4.39 4.00
C TYR A 110 -0.53 -5.44 4.75
N ASP A 111 -0.30 -5.22 6.04
CA ASP A 111 0.52 -6.12 6.88
C ASP A 111 -0.21 -7.39 7.35
N GLY A 112 -1.51 -7.51 7.04
CA GLY A 112 -2.35 -8.63 7.45
C GLY A 112 -2.93 -8.50 8.86
N VAL A 113 -2.55 -7.49 9.64
CA VAL A 113 -2.96 -7.32 11.05
C VAL A 113 -3.57 -5.96 11.37
N GLY A 114 -3.50 -4.97 10.46
CA GLY A 114 -4.21 -3.70 10.62
C GLY A 114 -3.48 -2.44 10.17
N ALA A 115 -2.23 -2.55 9.68
CA ALA A 115 -1.47 -1.41 9.19
C ALA A 115 -1.31 -1.45 7.66
N PHE A 116 -1.27 -0.24 7.10
CA PHE A 116 -1.12 -0.01 5.68
C PHE A 116 0.12 0.84 5.43
N THR A 117 0.97 0.42 4.50
CA THR A 117 2.23 1.10 4.17
C THR A 117 2.24 1.55 2.72
N ALA A 118 2.38 2.86 2.51
CA ALA A 118 2.58 3.47 1.21
C ALA A 118 4.00 4.07 1.12
N THR A 119 4.62 3.97 -0.06
CA THR A 119 5.97 4.52 -0.30
C THR A 119 5.90 5.54 -1.42
N ALA A 120 6.32 6.77 -1.14
CA ALA A 120 6.43 7.82 -2.13
C ALA A 120 7.69 7.65 -3.01
N THR A 121 7.69 8.31 -4.16
CA THR A 121 8.80 8.24 -5.13
C THR A 121 10.10 8.83 -4.62
N ASP A 122 10.03 9.72 -3.63
CA ASP A 122 11.19 10.30 -2.94
C ASP A 122 11.78 9.38 -1.85
N GLY A 123 11.14 8.24 -1.57
CA GLY A 123 11.54 7.27 -0.57
C GLY A 123 10.92 7.46 0.81
N ALA A 124 10.07 8.47 1.02
CA ALA A 124 9.30 8.58 2.25
C ALA A 124 8.28 7.45 2.37
N THR A 125 8.09 6.92 3.57
CA THR A 125 7.09 5.87 3.85
C THR A 125 6.02 6.39 4.81
N PHE A 126 4.78 6.00 4.54
CA PHE A 126 3.60 6.38 5.29
C PHE A 126 2.95 5.09 5.80
N THR A 127 3.06 4.83 7.10
CA THR A 127 2.43 3.69 7.76
C THR A 127 1.24 4.18 8.56
N VAL A 128 0.04 3.73 8.21
CA VAL A 128 -1.22 4.13 8.86
C VAL A 128 -1.96 2.93 9.42
N SER A 129 -2.46 3.06 10.65
CA SER A 129 -3.38 2.11 11.30
C SER A 129 -4.58 2.86 11.86
N SER A 130 -5.50 2.14 12.52
CA SER A 130 -6.61 2.75 13.26
C SER A 130 -6.19 3.63 14.44
N THR A 131 -4.93 3.57 14.88
CA THR A 131 -4.45 4.27 16.09
C THR A 131 -3.39 5.31 15.81
N ARG A 132 -2.63 5.21 14.72
CA ARG A 132 -1.52 6.13 14.42
C ARG A 132 -1.25 6.30 12.93
N LEU A 133 -0.63 7.42 12.60
CA LEU A 133 0.08 7.66 11.35
C LEU A 133 1.56 7.87 11.66
N VAL A 134 2.42 7.08 11.03
CA VAL A 134 3.88 7.20 11.10
C VAL A 134 4.42 7.55 9.72
N ILE A 135 5.16 8.65 9.63
CA ILE A 135 5.84 9.11 8.42
C ILE A 135 7.34 8.96 8.66
N THR A 136 7.99 8.13 7.87
CA THR A 136 9.46 8.03 7.86
C THR A 136 9.97 8.74 6.63
N HIS A 137 10.67 9.85 6.83
CA HIS A 137 11.29 10.62 5.76
C HIS A 137 12.51 9.88 5.21
N ARG A 138 12.93 10.26 4.00
CA ARG A 138 14.10 9.66 3.33
C ARG A 138 15.39 9.74 4.15
N ASP A 139 15.53 10.78 4.98
CA ASP A 139 16.69 10.99 5.85
C ASP A 139 16.64 10.17 7.15
N GLY A 140 15.56 9.40 7.36
CA GLY A 140 15.32 8.61 8.56
C GLY A 140 14.60 9.36 9.68
N THR A 141 14.28 10.65 9.51
CA THR A 141 13.44 11.39 10.44
C THR A 141 12.06 10.74 10.52
N VAL A 142 11.54 10.57 11.74
CA VAL A 142 10.22 9.97 11.98
C VAL A 142 9.28 11.01 12.57
N GLU A 143 8.11 11.13 11.97
CA GLU A 143 6.96 11.85 12.53
C GLU A 143 5.88 10.82 12.90
N GLU A 144 5.37 10.92 14.13
CA GLU A 144 4.25 10.10 14.60
C GLU A 144 3.08 11.00 14.98
N GLN A 145 1.87 10.60 14.62
CA GLN A 145 0.65 11.33 14.90
C GLN A 145 -0.42 10.36 15.38
N ASP A 146 -0.99 10.62 16.55
CA ASP A 146 -2.09 9.83 17.08
C ASP A 146 -3.37 10.07 16.25
N VAL A 147 -4.11 8.98 16.04
CA VAL A 147 -5.44 9.03 15.44
C VAL A 147 -6.46 9.43 16.51
N VAL A 148 -7.27 10.41 16.18
CA VAL A 148 -8.38 10.87 16.99
C VAL A 148 -9.69 10.41 16.36
N GLN A 149 -10.62 9.96 17.20
CA GLN A 149 -11.97 9.62 16.75
C GLN A 149 -12.72 10.91 16.35
N ASP A 150 -13.54 10.79 15.31
CA ASP A 150 -14.44 11.85 14.86
C ASP A 150 -15.56 12.14 15.88
#